data_AF-A0A921IFQ7-F1
#
_entry.id   AF-A0A921IFQ7-F1
#
_cell.length_a   1.000
_cell.length_b   1.000
_cell.length_c   1.000
_cell.angle_alpha   90.00
_cell.angle_beta   90.00
_cell.angle_gamma   90.00
#
_symmetry.space_group_name_H-M   'P 1'
#
loop_
_entity.id
_entity.type
_entity.pdbx_description
1 polymer ?
#
loop_
_entity_poly.entity_id
_entity_poly.type
_entity_poly.pdbx_seq_one_letter_code
_entity_poly.pdbx_strand_id
1 'polypeptide(L)'
;MDNEISIDLFIDIFIGYTKNKDNGALGLYESIKENLMTLSTLSNLCKEYSDISKYIYNLSEEDFKLLKNFFDIGDEKKGSYNGILEDLKELSVDQKDNLKRFERHVKLSCHQRDYIVNNFTKVSDELKNVKGEIKDTENKVGNLTSNVSKASDEMGKNRKDFDKITEKVKQAKSKVNGIYSEFVGILGVFTALSFALMGSVQVFGNILKNINTPNVGNIGYVLVVGGVYLLLIYLVIMTLFIGMKKVFKEGSEYQFNRAFTWRIIGTSAVLVLSGLGLIVIHEFCLT
;
A
#
# COMPACT_ATOMS: atom_id res chain seq x y z
N MET A 1 63.75 37.61 25.85
CA MET A 1 63.16 36.91 24.70
C MET A 1 64.15 35.82 24.37
N ASP A 2 63.99 34.69 25.04
CA ASP A 2 64.79 33.51 24.73
C ASP A 2 64.36 33.05 23.34
N ASN A 3 65.31 32.99 22.40
CA ASN A 3 65.11 32.33 21.12
C ASN A 3 64.87 30.84 21.45
N GLU A 4 63.60 30.47 21.61
CA GLU A 4 63.20 29.10 21.84
C GLU A 4 63.51 28.32 20.57
N ILE A 5 64.65 27.62 20.58
CA ILE A 5 65.09 26.76 19.49
C ILE A 5 63.96 25.74 19.25
N SER A 6 63.36 25.77 18.06
CA SER A 6 62.20 24.95 17.72
C SER A 6 62.61 23.77 16.82
N ILE A 7 61.82 22.69 16.88
CA ILE A 7 62.11 21.42 16.22
C ILE A 7 61.97 21.47 14.70
N ASP A 8 61.16 22.40 14.20
CA ASP A 8 60.95 22.71 12.79
C ASP A 8 62.26 23.04 12.08
N LEU A 9 63.09 23.92 12.66
CA LEU A 9 64.39 24.31 12.12
C LEU A 9 65.30 23.10 11.84
N PHE A 10 65.32 22.12 12.75
CA PHE A 10 66.13 20.92 12.56
C PHE A 10 65.58 20.04 11.45
N ILE A 11 64.26 19.85 11.42
CA ILE A 11 63.59 18.99 10.43
C ILE A 11 63.69 19.59 9.03
N ASP A 12 63.55 20.91 8.90
CA ASP A 12 63.73 21.64 7.63
C ASP A 12 65.13 21.47 7.05
N ILE A 13 66.17 21.45 7.90
CA ILE A 13 67.56 21.19 7.46
C ILE A 13 67.71 19.77 6.92
N PHE A 14 67.07 18.76 7.55
CA PHE A 14 67.09 17.38 7.05
C PHE A 14 66.39 17.25 5.69
N ILE A 15 65.24 17.91 5.53
CA ILE A 15 64.49 17.97 4.26
C ILE A 15 65.33 18.67 3.19
N GLY A 16 65.88 19.84 3.52
CA GLY A 16 66.70 20.65 2.62
C GLY A 16 67.95 19.94 2.13
N TYR A 17 68.60 19.14 2.97
CA TYR A 17 69.69 18.28 2.51
C TYR A 17 69.23 17.22 1.53
N THR A 18 68.17 16.49 1.88
CA THR A 18 67.69 15.40 1.02
C THR A 18 67.27 15.91 -0.35
N LYS A 19 66.70 17.12 -0.39
CA LYS A 19 66.35 17.83 -1.62
C LYS A 19 67.55 18.17 -2.51
N ASN A 20 68.71 18.47 -1.91
CA ASN A 20 69.89 18.98 -2.61
C ASN A 20 71.06 17.98 -2.66
N LYS A 21 70.86 16.75 -2.17
CA LYS A 21 71.90 15.73 -2.04
C LYS A 21 72.58 15.40 -3.37
N ASP A 22 71.83 15.42 -4.47
CA ASP A 22 72.33 15.11 -5.81
C ASP A 22 73.15 16.26 -6.45
N ASN A 23 73.13 17.46 -5.85
CA ASN A 23 73.84 18.65 -6.36
C ASN A 23 75.27 18.80 -5.80
N GLY A 24 75.78 17.83 -5.02
CA GLY A 24 77.21 17.72 -4.70
C GLY A 24 77.81 18.80 -3.78
N ALA A 25 77.00 19.57 -3.04
CA ALA A 25 77.52 20.64 -2.20
C ALA A 25 78.09 20.10 -0.86
N LEU A 26 79.41 20.05 -0.77
CA LEU A 26 80.20 19.65 0.41
C LEU A 26 79.81 20.43 1.69
N GLY A 27 79.34 21.68 1.55
CA GLY A 27 78.86 22.51 2.66
C GLY A 27 77.53 22.07 3.29
N LEU A 28 76.67 21.33 2.57
CA LEU A 28 75.40 20.83 3.12
C LEU A 28 75.60 19.67 4.10
N TYR A 29 76.62 18.85 3.86
CA TYR A 29 76.92 17.70 4.71
C TYR A 29 77.51 18.13 6.06
N GLU A 30 78.39 19.13 6.07
CA GLU A 30 78.87 19.73 7.33
C GLU A 30 77.76 20.48 8.08
N SER A 31 76.86 21.18 7.36
CA SER A 31 75.70 21.83 7.98
C SER A 31 74.78 20.84 8.72
N ILE A 32 74.56 19.62 8.20
CA ILE A 32 73.81 18.60 8.94
C ILE A 32 74.58 18.06 10.12
N LYS A 33 75.89 17.85 10.00
CA LYS A 33 76.69 17.40 11.14
C LYS A 33 76.59 18.38 12.29
N GLU A 34 76.72 19.68 12.02
CA GLU A 34 76.52 20.74 13.01
C GLU A 34 75.10 20.74 13.57
N ASN A 35 74.10 20.53 12.71
CA ASN A 35 72.69 20.43 13.10
C ASN A 35 72.44 19.24 14.06
N LEU A 36 72.96 18.06 13.74
CA LEU A 36 72.86 16.85 14.57
C LEU A 36 73.64 16.99 15.88
N MET A 37 74.84 17.59 15.84
CA MET A 37 75.60 17.89 17.05
C MET A 37 74.82 18.81 17.98
N THR A 38 74.23 19.87 17.45
CA THR A 38 73.40 20.81 18.22
C THR A 38 72.17 20.11 18.80
N LEU A 39 71.42 19.36 17.96
CA LEU A 39 70.25 18.61 18.39
C LEU A 39 70.58 17.59 19.49
N SER A 40 71.74 16.94 19.43
CA SER A 40 72.16 15.93 20.41
C SER A 40 72.29 16.47 21.84
N THR A 41 72.59 17.76 21.99
CA THR A 41 72.71 18.45 23.30
C THR A 41 71.35 18.86 23.87
N LEU A 42 70.33 18.97 23.01
CA LEU A 42 69.01 19.46 23.36
C LEU A 42 68.07 18.30 23.72
N SER A 43 68.26 17.73 24.92
CA SER A 43 67.48 16.56 25.38
C SER A 43 65.97 16.82 25.44
N ASN A 44 65.54 18.04 25.76
CA ASN A 44 64.12 18.39 25.84
C ASN A 44 63.46 18.25 24.46
N LEU A 45 64.02 18.87 23.42
CA LEU A 45 63.52 18.76 22.04
C LEU A 45 63.54 17.31 21.52
N CYS A 46 64.57 16.53 21.86
CA CYS A 46 64.64 15.11 21.48
C CYS A 46 63.58 14.23 22.19
N LYS A 47 62.99 14.70 23.31
CA LYS A 47 61.97 14.00 24.09
C LYS A 47 60.54 14.45 23.76
N GLU A 48 60.37 15.66 23.25
CA GLU A 48 59.07 16.24 22.91
C GLU A 48 58.46 15.61 21.66
N TYR A 49 57.95 14.39 21.83
CA TYR A 49 57.25 13.65 20.78
C TYR A 49 56.03 14.41 20.23
N SER A 50 55.33 15.17 21.08
CA SER A 50 54.17 15.96 20.67
C SER A 50 54.52 16.99 19.60
N ASP A 51 55.61 17.74 19.79
CA ASP A 51 56.00 18.79 18.85
C ASP A 51 56.56 18.21 17.55
N ILE A 52 57.36 17.15 17.66
CA ILE A 52 57.88 16.39 16.50
C ILE A 52 56.72 15.87 15.64
N SER A 53 55.76 15.18 16.27
CA SER A 53 54.62 14.61 15.55
C SER A 53 53.75 15.71 14.94
N LYS A 54 53.40 16.75 15.69
CA LYS A 54 52.61 17.88 15.18
C LYS A 54 53.23 18.51 13.94
N TYR A 55 54.54 18.73 13.94
CA TYR A 55 55.23 19.27 12.78
C TYR A 55 55.18 18.30 11.59
N ILE A 56 55.49 17.01 11.80
CA ILE A 56 55.47 15.99 10.74
C ILE A 56 54.08 15.83 10.11
N TYR A 57 53.00 15.99 10.89
CA TYR A 57 51.63 15.92 10.38
C TYR A 57 51.26 17.12 9.49
N ASN A 58 51.93 18.27 9.69
CA ASN A 58 51.67 19.49 8.93
C ASN A 58 52.59 19.65 7.71
N LEU A 59 53.58 18.77 7.52
CA LEU A 59 54.46 18.81 6.34
C LEU A 59 53.66 18.58 5.04
N SER A 60 54.09 19.22 3.96
CA SER A 60 53.60 18.92 2.61
C SER A 60 53.91 17.45 2.24
N GLU A 61 53.16 16.87 1.30
CA GLU A 61 53.45 15.50 0.83
C GLU A 61 54.85 15.36 0.19
N GLU A 62 55.36 16.43 -0.41
CA GLU A 62 56.71 16.47 -0.98
C GLU A 62 57.78 16.44 0.12
N ASP A 63 57.68 17.35 1.10
CA ASP A 63 58.62 17.44 2.22
C ASP A 63 58.57 16.20 3.10
N PHE A 64 57.38 15.62 3.28
CA PHE A 64 57.20 14.37 4.00
C PHE A 64 57.92 13.20 3.34
N LYS A 65 57.88 13.09 2.00
CA LYS A 65 58.65 12.07 1.26
C LYS A 65 60.15 12.28 1.40
N LEU A 66 60.62 13.54 1.32
CA LEU A 66 62.04 13.88 1.52
C LEU A 66 62.51 13.49 2.93
N LEU A 67 61.70 13.80 3.95
CA LEU A 67 61.98 13.42 5.33
C LEU A 67 62.04 11.89 5.50
N LYS A 68 61.08 11.16 4.92
CA LYS A 68 61.08 9.69 4.92
C LYS A 68 62.34 9.12 4.28
N ASN A 69 62.80 9.71 3.17
CA ASN A 69 64.03 9.29 2.50
C ASN A 69 65.28 9.56 3.37
N PHE A 70 65.33 10.68 4.09
CA PHE A 70 66.44 10.99 5.00
C PHE A 70 66.62 9.95 6.11
N PHE A 71 65.50 9.55 6.73
CA PHE A 71 65.44 8.61 7.86
C PHE A 71 65.34 7.13 7.46
N ASP A 72 65.49 6.82 6.17
CA ASP A 72 65.43 5.44 5.63
C ASP A 72 64.08 4.73 5.81
N ILE A 73 62.98 5.50 5.75
CA ILE A 73 61.60 5.01 5.88
C ILE A 73 60.87 5.07 4.53
N GLY A 74 61.40 5.82 3.57
CA GLY A 74 60.85 5.94 2.22
C GLY A 74 61.11 4.70 1.36
N ASP A 75 60.41 4.63 0.23
CA ASP A 75 60.49 3.48 -0.69
C ASP A 75 61.89 3.26 -1.26
N GLU A 76 62.69 4.32 -1.40
CA GLU A 76 64.00 4.26 -2.04
C GLU A 76 65.16 3.80 -1.13
N LYS A 77 64.96 3.58 0.18
CA LYS A 77 66.00 3.16 1.15
C LYS A 77 67.40 3.81 0.94
N LYS A 78 67.42 5.12 0.70
CA LYS A 78 68.63 5.94 0.53
C LYS A 78 68.91 6.77 1.79
N GLY A 79 68.65 6.19 2.96
CA GLY A 79 68.85 6.83 4.26
C GLY A 79 70.20 7.50 4.41
N SER A 80 70.20 8.74 4.87
CA SER A 80 71.44 9.49 5.13
C SER A 80 71.71 9.65 6.62
N TYR A 81 70.67 9.50 7.46
CA TYR A 81 70.76 9.69 8.89
C TYR A 81 71.81 8.79 9.56
N ASN A 82 71.73 7.47 9.35
CA ASN A 82 72.64 6.51 10.00
C ASN A 82 74.10 6.71 9.57
N GLY A 83 74.34 6.95 8.28
CA GLY A 83 75.69 7.20 7.77
C GLY A 83 76.31 8.46 8.39
N ILE A 84 75.54 9.55 8.46
CA ILE A 84 76.02 10.79 9.07
C ILE A 84 76.21 10.63 10.58
N LEU A 85 75.33 9.87 11.25
CA LEU A 85 75.44 9.58 12.69
C LEU A 85 76.71 8.77 13.02
N GLU A 86 77.09 7.82 12.17
CA GLU A 86 78.33 7.03 12.32
C GLU A 86 79.60 7.88 12.14
N ASP A 87 79.53 8.93 11.31
CA ASP A 87 80.63 9.85 11.05
C ASP A 87 80.88 10.85 12.19
N LEU A 88 79.98 10.95 13.18
CA LEU A 88 80.13 11.79 14.38
C LEU A 88 80.97 11.08 15.45
N LYS A 89 82.31 11.22 15.36
CA LYS A 89 83.28 10.47 16.18
C LYS A 89 83.36 10.87 17.67
N GLU A 90 82.72 11.96 18.10
CA GLU A 90 82.87 12.52 19.46
C GLU A 90 81.53 12.78 20.18
N LEU A 91 80.55 11.87 20.05
CA LEU A 91 79.30 11.95 20.83
C LEU A 91 79.41 11.18 22.15
N SER A 92 79.01 11.82 23.26
CA SER A 92 78.78 11.15 24.55
C SER A 92 77.63 10.14 24.47
N VAL A 93 77.53 9.25 25.47
CA VAL A 93 76.47 8.23 25.54
C VAL A 93 75.07 8.88 25.55
N ASP A 94 74.89 9.96 26.32
CA ASP A 94 73.61 10.68 26.43
C ASP A 94 73.22 11.39 25.13
N GLN A 95 74.19 11.96 24.42
CA GLN A 95 73.95 12.59 23.12
C GLN A 95 73.52 11.58 22.05
N LYS A 96 74.12 10.38 22.05
CA LYS A 96 73.70 9.28 21.17
C LYS A 96 72.29 8.79 21.50
N ASP A 97 71.94 8.72 22.79
CA ASP A 97 70.60 8.32 23.21
C ASP A 97 69.54 9.35 22.79
N ASN A 98 69.82 10.65 22.97
CA ASN A 98 68.94 11.73 22.52
C ASN A 98 68.66 11.64 21.01
N LEU A 99 69.69 11.48 20.17
CA LEU A 99 69.53 11.36 18.72
C LEU A 99 68.76 10.09 18.30
N LYS A 100 69.01 8.95 18.95
CA LYS A 100 68.23 7.72 18.71
C LYS A 100 66.77 7.88 19.11
N ARG A 101 66.51 8.58 20.21
CA ARG A 101 65.16 8.86 20.68
C ARG A 101 64.41 9.79 19.72
N PHE A 102 65.07 10.85 19.26
CA PHE A 102 64.54 11.73 18.22
C PHE A 102 64.23 10.98 16.93
N GLU A 103 65.18 10.17 16.44
CA GLU A 103 64.99 9.32 15.25
C GLU A 103 63.75 8.42 15.40
N ARG A 104 63.61 7.76 16.56
CA ARG A 104 62.46 6.92 16.86
C ARG A 104 61.16 7.70 16.83
N HIS A 105 61.13 8.92 17.39
CA HIS A 105 59.96 9.78 17.39
C HIS A 105 59.56 10.25 15.99
N VAL A 106 60.54 10.63 15.15
CA VAL A 106 60.30 10.96 13.74
C VAL A 106 59.76 9.75 12.98
N LYS A 107 60.42 8.60 13.11
CA LYS A 107 60.01 7.35 12.45
C LYS A 107 58.58 6.96 12.79
N LEU A 108 58.25 6.98 14.08
CA LEU A 108 56.91 6.65 14.56
C LEU A 108 55.86 7.61 14.01
N SER A 109 56.14 8.91 14.02
CA SER A 109 55.23 9.94 13.49
C SER A 109 54.98 9.76 12.00
N CYS A 110 56.01 9.43 11.22
CA CYS A 110 55.86 9.12 9.80
C CYS A 110 54.96 7.91 9.56
N HIS A 111 55.20 6.80 10.27
CA HIS A 111 54.36 5.60 10.15
C HIS A 111 52.89 5.86 10.53
N GLN A 112 52.65 6.66 11.57
CA GLN A 112 51.28 6.99 11.98
C GLN A 112 50.58 7.90 10.97
N ARG A 113 51.26 8.89 10.41
CA ARG A 113 50.71 9.73 9.34
C ARG A 113 50.31 8.88 8.13
N ASP A 114 51.20 8.00 7.66
CA ASP A 114 50.90 7.09 6.54
C ASP A 114 49.69 6.20 6.84
N TYR A 115 49.62 5.62 8.05
CA TYR A 115 48.49 4.81 8.47
C TYR A 115 47.16 5.57 8.45
N ILE A 116 47.16 6.80 8.98
CA ILE A 116 45.96 7.65 9.03
C ILE A 116 45.51 8.07 7.62
N VAL A 117 46.43 8.52 6.78
CA VAL A 117 46.13 8.95 5.40
C VAL A 117 45.59 7.79 4.56
N ASN A 118 46.19 6.60 4.70
CA ASN A 118 45.71 5.40 4.00
C ASN A 118 44.31 4.99 4.45
N ASN A 119 44.04 5.05 5.76
CA ASN A 119 42.69 4.79 6.28
C ASN A 119 41.69 5.84 5.80
N PHE A 120 42.06 7.11 5.79
CA PHE A 120 41.20 8.19 5.32
C PHE A 120 40.87 8.04 3.83
N THR A 121 41.85 7.62 3.02
CA THR A 121 41.64 7.32 1.59
C THR A 121 40.65 6.18 1.39
N LYS A 122 40.83 5.07 2.12
CA LYS A 122 39.89 3.92 2.08
C LYS A 122 38.47 4.34 2.44
N VAL A 123 38.31 5.07 3.55
CA VAL A 123 37.02 5.60 4.00
C VAL A 123 36.40 6.52 2.95
N SER A 124 37.19 7.39 2.32
CA SER A 124 36.72 8.28 1.25
C SER A 124 36.21 7.49 0.03
N ASP A 125 36.89 6.42 -0.36
CA ASP A 125 36.48 5.60 -1.50
C ASP A 125 35.24 4.76 -1.20
N GLU A 126 35.15 4.19 0.02
CA GLU A 126 33.92 3.56 0.51
C GLU A 126 32.74 4.56 0.52
N LEU A 127 32.98 5.81 0.93
CA LEU A 127 31.96 6.87 0.97
C LEU A 127 31.47 7.25 -0.44
N LYS A 128 32.35 7.24 -1.46
CA LYS A 128 31.94 7.41 -2.86
C LYS A 128 31.04 6.27 -3.34
N ASN A 129 31.36 5.03 -2.98
CA ASN A 129 30.54 3.87 -3.34
C ASN A 129 29.16 3.95 -2.68
N VAL A 130 29.11 4.24 -1.38
CA VAL A 130 27.86 4.45 -0.64
C VAL A 130 27.02 5.57 -1.27
N LYS A 131 27.64 6.68 -1.69
CA LYS A 131 26.93 7.76 -2.38
C LYS A 131 26.33 7.30 -3.72
N GLY A 132 27.01 6.42 -4.45
CA GLY A 132 26.47 5.80 -5.67
C GLY A 132 25.24 4.94 -5.36
N GLU A 133 25.34 4.06 -4.38
CA GLU A 133 24.23 3.19 -3.93
C GLU A 133 23.02 3.99 -3.43
N ILE A 134 23.25 5.10 -2.71
CA ILE A 134 22.19 6.02 -2.26
C ILE A 134 21.47 6.61 -3.46
N LYS A 135 22.19 7.09 -4.49
CA LYS A 135 21.58 7.67 -5.69
C LYS A 135 20.73 6.65 -6.46
N ASP A 136 21.21 5.41 -6.57
CA ASP A 136 20.44 4.33 -7.19
C ASP A 136 19.19 3.98 -6.37
N THR A 137 19.30 4.06 -5.05
CA THR A 137 18.18 3.86 -4.13
C THR A 137 17.16 5.00 -4.26
N GLU A 138 17.58 6.26 -4.33
CA GLU A 138 16.70 7.41 -4.58
C GLU A 138 15.91 7.25 -5.89
N ASN A 139 16.57 6.81 -6.97
CA ASN A 139 15.90 6.54 -8.24
C ASN A 139 14.85 5.43 -8.12
N LYS A 140 15.16 4.34 -7.42
CA LYS A 140 14.21 3.25 -7.15
C LYS A 140 13.02 3.73 -6.31
N VAL A 141 13.27 4.55 -5.29
CA VAL A 141 12.23 5.15 -4.44
C VAL A 141 11.34 6.11 -5.26
N GLY A 142 11.92 6.90 -6.17
CA GLY A 142 11.15 7.76 -7.08
C GLY A 142 10.21 6.95 -7.99
N ASN A 143 10.70 5.86 -8.57
CA ASN A 143 9.87 4.95 -9.37
C ASN A 143 8.77 4.27 -8.53
N LEU A 144 9.10 3.82 -7.32
CA LEU A 144 8.13 3.24 -6.40
C LEU A 144 7.02 4.23 -6.03
N THR A 145 7.39 5.49 -5.77
CA THR A 145 6.45 6.57 -5.45
C THR A 145 5.45 6.80 -6.60
N SER A 146 5.94 6.81 -7.84
CA SER A 146 5.09 6.92 -9.04
C SER A 146 4.15 5.72 -9.23
N ASN A 147 4.61 4.51 -8.93
CA ASN A 147 3.77 3.32 -9.00
C ASN A 147 2.69 3.31 -7.89
N VAL A 148 3.05 3.74 -6.68
CA VAL A 148 2.11 3.87 -5.55
C VAL A 148 1.03 4.91 -5.86
N SER A 149 1.37 6.06 -6.47
CA SER A 149 0.37 7.05 -6.84
C SER A 149 -0.62 6.53 -7.88
N LYS A 150 -0.13 5.83 -8.92
CA LYS A 150 -0.99 5.19 -9.93
C LYS A 150 -1.90 4.14 -9.31
N ALA A 151 -1.36 3.28 -8.45
CA ALA A 151 -2.16 2.27 -7.75
C ALA A 151 -3.24 2.91 -6.86
N SER A 152 -2.92 4.02 -6.16
CA SER A 152 -3.89 4.77 -5.37
C SER A 152 -5.02 5.36 -6.22
N ASP A 153 -4.70 5.91 -7.39
CA ASP A 153 -5.70 6.46 -8.33
C ASP A 153 -6.63 5.37 -8.88
N GLU A 154 -6.07 4.21 -9.26
CA GLU A 154 -6.83 3.03 -9.68
C GLU A 154 -7.73 2.51 -8.56
N MET A 155 -7.22 2.45 -7.33
CA MET A 155 -8.01 2.04 -6.17
C MET A 155 -9.16 3.02 -5.90
N GLY A 156 -8.95 4.31 -6.11
CA GLY A 156 -9.99 5.34 -6.06
C GLY A 156 -11.08 5.15 -7.13
N LYS A 157 -10.73 4.76 -8.35
CA LYS A 157 -11.70 4.42 -9.41
C LYS A 157 -12.47 3.15 -9.08
N ASN A 158 -11.78 2.09 -8.66
CA ASN A 158 -12.40 0.83 -8.28
C ASN A 158 -13.41 1.00 -7.14
N ARG A 159 -13.10 1.85 -6.15
CA ARG A 159 -14.05 2.18 -5.07
C ARG A 159 -15.35 2.78 -5.60
N LYS A 160 -15.27 3.74 -6.53
CA LYS A 160 -16.46 4.36 -7.14
C LYS A 160 -17.29 3.35 -7.92
N ASP A 161 -16.65 2.40 -8.59
CA ASP A 161 -17.37 1.36 -9.32
C ASP A 161 -18.01 0.33 -8.38
N PHE A 162 -17.36 0.00 -7.26
CA PHE A 162 -17.96 -0.80 -6.19
C PHE A 162 -19.20 -0.13 -5.58
N ASP A 163 -19.17 1.19 -5.36
CA ASP A 163 -20.34 1.94 -4.86
C ASP A 163 -21.51 1.86 -5.85
N LYS A 164 -21.25 2.04 -7.16
CA LYS A 164 -22.28 1.88 -8.21
C LYS A 164 -22.83 0.45 -8.27
N ILE A 165 -21.98 -0.56 -8.16
CA ILE A 165 -22.41 -1.97 -8.13
C ILE A 165 -23.29 -2.23 -6.91
N THR A 166 -22.90 -1.72 -5.74
CA THR A 166 -23.66 -1.86 -4.50
C THR A 166 -25.07 -1.26 -4.63
N GLU A 167 -25.18 -0.08 -5.24
CA GLU A 167 -26.49 0.54 -5.53
C GLU A 167 -27.31 -0.28 -6.53
N LYS A 168 -26.71 -0.77 -7.62
CA LYS A 168 -27.40 -1.65 -8.57
C LYS A 168 -27.89 -2.95 -7.92
N VAL A 169 -27.08 -3.54 -7.03
CA VAL A 169 -27.45 -4.75 -6.27
C VAL A 169 -28.62 -4.46 -5.32
N LYS A 170 -28.60 -3.31 -4.64
CA LYS A 170 -29.70 -2.89 -3.76
C LYS A 170 -31.01 -2.69 -4.54
N GLN A 171 -30.93 -2.06 -5.72
CA GLN A 171 -32.07 -1.91 -6.62
C GLN A 171 -32.59 -3.26 -7.11
N ALA A 172 -31.70 -4.15 -7.58
CA ALA A 172 -32.06 -5.49 -8.03
C ALA A 172 -32.73 -6.30 -6.91
N LYS A 173 -32.18 -6.26 -5.69
CA LYS A 173 -32.76 -6.91 -4.50
C LYS A 173 -34.18 -6.39 -4.21
N SER A 174 -34.39 -5.07 -4.29
CA SER A 174 -35.73 -4.49 -4.07
C SER A 174 -36.74 -4.97 -5.12
N LYS A 175 -36.32 -5.06 -6.39
CA LYS A 175 -37.16 -5.52 -7.50
C LYS A 175 -37.50 -7.01 -7.35
N VAL A 176 -36.51 -7.84 -7.00
CA VAL A 176 -36.72 -9.28 -6.75
C VAL A 176 -37.66 -9.49 -5.57
N ASN A 177 -37.52 -8.72 -4.49
CA ASN A 177 -38.45 -8.80 -3.36
C ASN A 177 -39.87 -8.40 -3.75
N GLY A 178 -40.03 -7.38 -4.61
CA GLY A 178 -41.33 -7.01 -5.19
C GLY A 178 -41.94 -8.16 -5.99
N ILE A 179 -41.17 -8.73 -6.92
CA ILE A 179 -41.59 -9.89 -7.74
C ILE A 179 -41.98 -11.09 -6.87
N TYR A 180 -41.23 -11.39 -5.81
CA TYR A 180 -41.58 -12.48 -4.90
C TYR A 180 -42.91 -12.23 -4.19
N SER A 181 -43.14 -11.00 -3.71
CA SER A 181 -44.42 -10.60 -3.12
C SER A 181 -45.57 -10.73 -4.13
N GLU A 182 -45.34 -10.38 -5.40
CA GLU A 182 -46.31 -10.55 -6.48
C GLU A 182 -46.63 -12.03 -6.75
N PHE A 183 -45.61 -12.88 -6.87
CA PHE A 183 -45.79 -14.32 -7.07
C PHE A 183 -46.57 -14.99 -5.94
N VAL A 184 -46.25 -14.67 -4.68
CA VAL A 184 -47.00 -15.19 -3.52
C VAL A 184 -48.45 -14.72 -3.57
N GLY A 185 -48.71 -13.47 -3.98
CA GLY A 185 -50.07 -12.96 -4.17
C GLY A 185 -50.84 -13.68 -5.29
N ILE A 186 -50.23 -13.88 -6.46
CA ILE A 186 -50.83 -14.64 -7.58
C ILE A 186 -51.13 -16.08 -7.16
N LEU A 187 -50.17 -16.74 -6.51
CA LEU A 187 -50.33 -18.12 -6.03
C LEU A 187 -51.51 -18.23 -5.06
N GLY A 188 -51.59 -17.32 -4.07
CA GLY A 188 -52.70 -17.30 -3.12
C GLY A 188 -54.06 -17.13 -3.77
N VAL A 189 -54.19 -16.25 -4.77
CA VAL A 189 -55.45 -16.05 -5.49
C VAL A 189 -55.81 -17.25 -6.36
N PHE A 190 -54.83 -17.84 -7.06
CA PHE A 190 -55.06 -19.03 -7.86
C PHE A 190 -55.53 -20.22 -7.00
N THR A 191 -54.93 -20.41 -5.83
CA THR A 191 -55.36 -21.42 -4.85
C THR A 191 -56.79 -21.17 -4.37
N ALA A 192 -57.12 -19.94 -3.96
CA ALA A 192 -58.47 -19.60 -3.50
C ALA A 192 -59.52 -19.77 -4.61
N LEU A 193 -59.20 -19.36 -5.84
CA LEU A 193 -60.07 -19.55 -7.01
C LEU A 193 -60.26 -21.04 -7.33
N SER A 194 -59.20 -21.84 -7.28
CA SER A 194 -59.27 -23.29 -7.53
C SER A 194 -60.17 -24.00 -6.51
N PHE A 195 -60.04 -23.66 -5.22
CA PHE A 195 -60.92 -24.19 -4.17
C PHE A 195 -62.36 -23.74 -4.32
N ALA A 196 -62.58 -22.46 -4.64
CA ALA A 196 -63.91 -21.94 -4.90
C ALA A 196 -64.58 -22.67 -6.08
N LEU A 197 -63.87 -22.80 -7.22
CA LEU A 197 -64.38 -23.47 -8.42
C LEU A 197 -64.63 -24.97 -8.19
N MET A 198 -63.73 -25.67 -7.50
CA MET A 198 -63.90 -27.10 -7.24
C MET A 198 -65.10 -27.37 -6.32
N GLY A 199 -65.24 -26.58 -5.24
CA GLY A 199 -66.40 -26.68 -4.36
C GLY A 199 -67.71 -26.29 -5.08
N SER A 200 -67.66 -25.24 -5.91
CA SER A 200 -68.83 -24.73 -6.62
C SER A 200 -69.32 -25.71 -7.70
N VAL A 201 -68.41 -26.37 -8.44
CA VAL A 201 -68.74 -27.41 -9.43
C VAL A 201 -69.35 -28.64 -8.75
N GLN A 202 -68.89 -29.04 -7.57
CA GLN A 202 -69.48 -30.15 -6.83
C GLN A 202 -70.91 -29.85 -6.37
N VAL A 203 -71.15 -28.66 -5.82
CA VAL A 203 -72.50 -28.21 -5.42
C VAL A 203 -73.43 -28.18 -6.63
N PHE A 204 -72.99 -27.58 -7.74
CA PHE A 204 -73.76 -27.53 -8.98
C PHE A 204 -74.06 -28.93 -9.54
N GLY A 205 -73.07 -29.83 -9.56
CA GLY A 205 -73.23 -31.21 -9.99
C GLY A 205 -74.23 -32.00 -9.14
N ASN A 206 -74.26 -31.77 -7.83
CA ASN A 206 -75.23 -32.40 -6.93
C ASN A 206 -76.66 -31.88 -7.16
N ILE A 207 -76.83 -30.58 -7.45
CA ILE A 207 -78.13 -30.01 -7.79
C ILE A 207 -78.67 -30.64 -9.10
N LEU A 208 -77.82 -30.80 -10.11
CA LEU A 208 -78.21 -31.45 -11.37
C LEU A 208 -78.58 -32.93 -11.20
N LYS A 209 -77.84 -33.67 -10.35
CA LYS A 209 -78.11 -35.09 -10.08
C LYS A 209 -79.44 -35.34 -9.37
N ASN A 210 -79.92 -34.38 -8.57
CA ASN A 210 -81.15 -34.55 -7.78
C ASN A 210 -82.45 -34.35 -8.61
N ILE A 211 -82.36 -34.19 -9.93
CA ILE A 211 -83.52 -34.01 -10.83
C ILE A 211 -83.72 -35.28 -11.66
N ASN A 212 -84.27 -36.31 -11.04
CA ASN A 212 -84.50 -37.59 -11.71
C ASN A 212 -85.74 -37.61 -12.62
N THR A 213 -86.55 -36.54 -12.64
CA THR A 213 -87.67 -36.36 -13.60
C THR A 213 -87.75 -34.90 -14.06
N PRO A 214 -87.62 -34.62 -15.38
CA PRO A 214 -87.66 -33.26 -15.90
C PRO A 214 -89.12 -32.77 -15.95
N ASN A 215 -89.64 -32.32 -14.81
CA ASN A 215 -90.89 -31.58 -14.74
C ASN A 215 -90.61 -30.08 -14.85
N VAL A 216 -91.57 -29.30 -15.36
CA VAL A 216 -91.42 -27.84 -15.61
C VAL A 216 -90.99 -27.09 -14.33
N GLY A 217 -91.49 -27.50 -13.16
CA GLY A 217 -91.09 -26.96 -11.86
C GLY A 217 -89.64 -27.27 -11.45
N ASN A 218 -89.13 -28.48 -11.74
CA ASN A 218 -87.74 -28.85 -11.40
C ASN A 218 -86.72 -28.08 -12.25
N ILE A 219 -87.05 -27.83 -13.52
CA ILE A 219 -86.24 -27.00 -14.42
C ILE A 219 -86.24 -25.54 -13.93
N GLY A 220 -87.39 -25.03 -13.49
CA GLY A 220 -87.49 -23.70 -12.86
C GLY A 220 -86.61 -23.56 -11.62
N TYR A 221 -86.59 -24.58 -10.75
CA TYR A 221 -85.74 -24.60 -9.54
C TYR A 221 -84.23 -24.56 -9.90
N VAL A 222 -83.78 -25.32 -10.90
CA VAL A 222 -82.39 -25.24 -11.38
C VAL A 222 -82.03 -23.86 -11.88
N LEU A 223 -82.94 -23.21 -12.59
CA LEU A 223 -82.68 -21.91 -13.19
C LEU A 223 -82.51 -20.81 -12.11
N VAL A 224 -83.34 -20.85 -11.06
CA VAL A 224 -83.20 -19.98 -9.88
C VAL A 224 -81.87 -20.22 -9.17
N VAL A 225 -81.55 -21.48 -8.87
CA VAL A 225 -80.31 -21.83 -8.16
C VAL A 225 -79.07 -21.50 -9.00
N GLY A 226 -79.11 -21.71 -10.31
CA GLY A 226 -78.06 -21.32 -11.26
C GLY A 226 -77.86 -19.81 -11.34
N GLY A 227 -78.96 -19.03 -11.31
CA GLY A 227 -78.90 -17.56 -11.28
C GLY A 227 -78.25 -17.03 -10.00
N VAL A 228 -78.61 -17.56 -8.83
CA VAL A 228 -77.99 -17.21 -7.54
C VAL A 228 -76.53 -17.64 -7.50
N TYR A 229 -76.22 -18.83 -8.01
CA TYR A 229 -74.86 -19.36 -8.10
C TYR A 229 -73.93 -18.46 -8.96
N LEU A 230 -74.42 -17.96 -10.09
CA LEU A 230 -73.67 -17.03 -10.96
C LEU A 230 -73.33 -15.73 -10.21
N LEU A 231 -74.24 -15.23 -9.38
CA LEU A 231 -74.02 -14.05 -8.55
C LEU A 231 -72.96 -14.32 -7.47
N LEU A 232 -73.03 -15.47 -6.80
CA LEU A 232 -72.07 -15.87 -5.77
C LEU A 232 -70.66 -16.05 -6.32
N ILE A 233 -70.49 -16.77 -7.45
CA ILE A 233 -69.15 -16.96 -8.04
C ILE A 233 -68.57 -15.63 -8.52
N TYR A 234 -69.41 -14.72 -9.04
CA TYR A 234 -68.98 -13.38 -9.38
C TYR A 234 -68.48 -12.60 -8.15
N LEU A 235 -69.21 -12.61 -7.02
CA LEU A 235 -68.76 -11.97 -5.78
C LEU A 235 -67.43 -12.52 -5.26
N VAL A 236 -67.23 -13.84 -5.33
CA VAL A 236 -65.96 -14.48 -4.92
C VAL A 236 -64.82 -14.00 -5.81
N ILE A 237 -65.00 -14.03 -7.14
CA ILE A 237 -63.98 -13.55 -8.10
C ILE A 237 -63.65 -12.08 -7.83
N MET A 238 -64.66 -11.23 -7.64
CA MET A 238 -64.47 -9.81 -7.36
C MET A 238 -63.70 -9.55 -6.06
N THR A 239 -64.03 -10.28 -4.99
CA THR A 239 -63.33 -10.18 -3.70
C THR A 239 -61.87 -10.62 -3.82
N LEU A 240 -61.58 -11.64 -4.63
CA LEU A 240 -60.21 -12.11 -4.89
C LEU A 240 -59.38 -11.12 -5.70
N PHE A 241 -59.95 -10.48 -6.72
CA PHE A 241 -59.26 -9.42 -7.49
C PHE A 241 -58.98 -8.18 -6.64
N ILE A 242 -59.89 -7.80 -5.74
CA ILE A 242 -59.66 -6.72 -4.77
C ILE A 242 -58.56 -7.11 -3.78
N GLY A 243 -58.57 -8.36 -3.28
CA GLY A 243 -57.53 -8.90 -2.41
C GLY A 243 -56.16 -8.89 -3.08
N MET A 244 -56.10 -9.30 -4.35
CA MET A 244 -54.90 -9.28 -5.18
C MET A 244 -54.30 -7.87 -5.28
N LYS A 245 -55.15 -6.88 -5.59
CA LYS A 245 -54.72 -5.48 -5.70
C LYS A 245 -54.19 -4.91 -4.38
N LYS A 246 -54.77 -5.31 -3.25
CA LYS A 246 -54.29 -4.93 -1.91
C LYS A 246 -52.91 -5.50 -1.59
N VAL A 247 -52.62 -6.73 -2.02
CA VAL A 247 -51.31 -7.37 -1.84
C VAL A 247 -50.23 -6.73 -2.73
N PHE A 248 -50.60 -6.22 -3.90
CA PHE A 248 -49.68 -5.60 -4.86
C PHE A 248 -49.36 -4.12 -4.60
N LYS A 249 -49.91 -3.50 -3.54
CA LYS A 249 -49.62 -2.10 -3.14
C LYS A 249 -49.75 -1.06 -4.28
N GLU A 250 -50.59 -1.32 -5.29
CA GLU A 250 -50.90 -0.31 -6.30
C GLU A 250 -51.92 0.67 -5.71
N GLY A 251 -51.48 1.90 -5.41
CA GLY A 251 -52.29 2.97 -4.82
C GLY A 251 -53.41 3.55 -5.70
N SER A 252 -53.84 2.84 -6.74
CA SER A 252 -54.98 3.24 -7.58
C SER A 252 -56.25 2.49 -7.16
N GLU A 253 -57.42 3.11 -7.27
CA GLU A 253 -58.70 2.43 -7.03
C GLU A 253 -58.92 1.32 -8.07
N TYR A 254 -59.42 0.15 -7.67
CA TYR A 254 -59.80 -0.89 -8.63
C TYR A 254 -60.95 -0.36 -9.49
N GLN A 255 -60.70 -0.13 -10.77
CA GLN A 255 -61.73 0.37 -11.67
C GLN A 255 -62.65 -0.79 -12.04
N PHE A 256 -63.75 -0.89 -11.31
CA PHE A 256 -64.86 -1.76 -11.67
C PHE A 256 -65.35 -1.39 -13.06
N ASN A 257 -65.32 -2.34 -14.00
CA ASN A 257 -66.02 -2.15 -15.26
C ASN A 257 -67.52 -2.21 -14.98
N ARG A 258 -68.11 -1.03 -14.72
CA ARG A 258 -69.52 -0.86 -14.37
C ARG A 258 -70.45 -1.50 -15.40
N ALA A 259 -70.08 -1.48 -16.69
CA ALA A 259 -70.86 -2.10 -17.75
C ALA A 259 -70.86 -3.64 -17.64
N PHE A 260 -69.73 -4.24 -17.26
CA PHE A 260 -69.63 -5.69 -17.09
C PHE A 260 -70.40 -6.18 -15.85
N THR A 261 -70.27 -5.48 -14.73
CA THR A 261 -71.04 -5.78 -13.51
C THR A 261 -72.54 -5.72 -13.76
N TRP A 262 -73.01 -4.68 -14.45
CA TRP A 262 -74.43 -4.53 -14.79
C TRP A 262 -74.93 -5.66 -15.70
N ARG A 263 -74.12 -6.11 -16.67
CA ARG A 263 -74.49 -7.25 -17.54
C ARG A 263 -74.65 -8.54 -16.73
N ILE A 264 -73.72 -8.85 -15.84
CA ILE A 264 -73.77 -10.07 -15.02
C ILE A 264 -74.99 -10.06 -14.08
N ILE A 265 -75.23 -8.95 -13.40
CA ILE A 265 -76.41 -8.80 -12.53
C ILE A 265 -77.69 -8.93 -13.36
N GLY A 266 -77.74 -8.31 -14.55
CA GLY A 266 -78.88 -8.42 -15.45
C GLY A 266 -79.15 -9.86 -15.91
N THR A 267 -78.10 -10.59 -16.34
CA THR A 267 -78.24 -11.99 -16.75
C THR A 267 -78.68 -12.88 -15.58
N SER A 268 -78.12 -12.68 -14.38
CA SER A 268 -78.55 -13.41 -13.17
C SER A 268 -80.01 -13.12 -12.82
N ALA A 269 -80.45 -11.86 -12.88
CA ALA A 269 -81.83 -11.47 -12.61
C ALA A 269 -82.81 -12.09 -13.63
N VAL A 270 -82.46 -12.13 -14.91
CA VAL A 270 -83.28 -12.77 -15.96
C VAL A 270 -83.41 -14.28 -15.71
N LEU A 271 -82.33 -14.97 -15.31
CA LEU A 271 -82.37 -16.40 -14.98
C LEU A 271 -83.26 -16.69 -13.76
N VAL A 272 -83.19 -15.86 -12.72
CA VAL A 272 -84.04 -16.03 -11.52
C VAL A 272 -85.51 -15.76 -11.85
N LEU A 273 -85.81 -14.68 -12.58
CA LEU A 273 -87.18 -14.32 -12.94
C LEU A 273 -87.83 -15.36 -13.87
N SER A 274 -87.09 -15.85 -14.87
CA SER A 274 -87.58 -16.93 -15.74
C SER A 274 -87.77 -18.25 -14.99
N GLY A 275 -86.90 -18.55 -14.01
CA GLY A 275 -87.03 -19.73 -13.17
C GLY A 275 -88.27 -19.68 -12.28
N LEU A 276 -88.52 -18.54 -11.63
CA LEU A 276 -89.73 -18.31 -10.83
C LEU A 276 -90.99 -18.36 -11.70
N GLY A 277 -90.97 -17.77 -12.89
CA GLY A 277 -92.08 -17.83 -13.84
C GLY A 277 -92.46 -19.27 -14.24
N LEU A 278 -91.46 -20.12 -14.50
CA LEU A 278 -91.69 -21.54 -14.81
C LEU A 278 -92.27 -22.32 -13.63
N ILE A 279 -91.88 -22.00 -12.40
CA ILE A 279 -92.45 -22.62 -11.18
C ILE A 279 -93.92 -22.22 -11.02
N VAL A 280 -94.24 -20.93 -11.19
CA VAL A 280 -95.62 -20.43 -11.07
C VAL A 280 -96.53 -20.98 -12.17
N ILE A 281 -96.04 -21.09 -13.41
CA ILE A 281 -96.79 -21.70 -14.52
C ILE A 281 -97.05 -23.19 -14.25
N HIS A 282 -96.08 -23.88 -13.64
CA HIS A 282 -96.24 -25.27 -13.26
C HIS A 282 -97.30 -25.46 -12.16
N GLU A 283 -97.31 -24.62 -11.12
CA GLU A 283 -98.36 -24.62 -10.10
C GLU A 283 -99.75 -24.31 -10.69
N PHE A 284 -99.84 -23.36 -11.62
CA PHE A 284 -101.10 -22.98 -12.27
C PHE A 284 -101.62 -24.07 -13.24
N CYS A 285 -100.74 -24.90 -13.81
CA CYS A 285 -101.10 -25.99 -14.71
C CYS A 285 -101.50 -27.29 -13.96
N LEU A 286 -101.19 -27.38 -12.67
CA LEU A 286 -101.53 -28.49 -11.77
C LEU A 286 -102.82 -28.25 -10.96
N THR A 287 -103.37 -27.03 -10.97
CA THR A 287 -104.64 -26.64 -10.33
C THR A 287 -105.78 -26.72 -11.35
#